data_AF-A0A433ESG2-F1
#
_entry.id   AF-A0A433ESG2-F1
#
_cell.length_a   1.000
_cell.length_b   1.000
_cell.length_c   1.000
_cell.angle_alpha   90.00
_cell.angle_beta   90.00
_cell.angle_gamma   90.00
#
_symmetry.space_group_name_H-M   'P 1'
#
loop_
_entity.id
_entity.type
_entity.pdbx_description
1 polymer ?
#
loop_
_entity_poly.entity_id
_entity_poly.type
_entity_poly.pdbx_seq_one_letter_code
_entity_poly.pdbx_strand_id
1 'polypeptide(L)'
;MIIDATETPIQRPKKRQKQSYFCKKKKHTIKTQVIIEQETKKIIATSFSLGKKHDYALFKESKIPILKNTKLIVDSGYQGIQKNHNNVLIPTKKTKKTL
;
A
#
# COMPACT_ATOMS: atom_id res chain seq x y z
N MET A 1 12.13 6.11 -2.65
CA MET A 1 11.32 5.51 -1.57
C MET A 1 10.52 4.35 -2.13
N ILE A 2 10.40 3.29 -1.33
CA ILE A 2 9.54 2.14 -1.63
C ILE A 2 8.31 2.26 -0.74
N ILE A 3 7.12 2.10 -1.30
CA ILE A 3 5.86 2.10 -0.56
C ILE A 3 5.17 0.77 -0.81
N ASP A 4 4.85 0.07 0.27
CA ASP A 4 4.13 -1.19 0.20
C ASP A 4 3.07 -1.27 1.30
N ALA A 5 2.05 -2.10 1.08
CA ALA A 5 1.00 -2.35 2.06
C ALA A 5 0.82 -3.85 2.28
N THR A 6 0.75 -4.24 3.56
CA THR A 6 0.51 -5.62 3.96
C THR A 6 -0.75 -5.71 4.81
N GLU A 7 -1.39 -6.87 4.76
CA GLU A 7 -2.62 -7.17 5.51
C GLU A 7 -2.35 -8.29 6.49
N THR A 8 -2.42 -7.99 7.79
CA THR A 8 -2.21 -8.96 8.86
C THR A 8 -3.55 -9.42 9.42
N PRO A 9 -3.74 -10.73 9.67
CA PRO A 9 -4.95 -11.23 10.31
C PRO A 9 -5.06 -10.72 11.74
N ILE A 10 -6.28 -10.40 12.15
CA ILE A 10 -6.61 -10.03 13.53
C ILE A 10 -7.68 -10.94 14.10
N GLN A 11 -7.80 -10.95 15.43
CA GLN A 11 -8.94 -11.59 16.10
C GLN A 11 -10.26 -11.01 15.57
N ARG A 12 -11.24 -11.87 15.32
CA ARG A 12 -12.56 -11.44 14.83
C ARG A 12 -13.17 -10.45 15.83
N PRO A 13 -13.44 -9.19 15.43
CA PRO A 13 -14.01 -8.21 16.33
C PRO A 13 -15.47 -8.54 16.65
N LYS A 14 -15.92 -8.28 17.89
CA LYS A 14 -17.31 -8.57 18.31
C LYS A 14 -18.33 -7.60 17.68
N LYS A 15 -17.93 -6.35 17.43
CA LYS A 15 -18.75 -5.29 16.82
C LYS A 15 -18.14 -4.80 15.50
N ARG A 16 -18.96 -4.24 14.61
CA ARG A 16 -18.53 -3.59 13.35
C ARG A 16 -17.64 -4.47 12.44
N GLN A 17 -17.86 -5.79 12.45
CA GLN A 17 -17.09 -6.80 11.71
C GLN A 17 -16.87 -6.49 10.22
N LYS A 18 -17.87 -5.90 9.55
CA LYS A 18 -17.80 -5.54 8.13
C LYS A 18 -16.68 -4.55 7.78
N GLN A 19 -16.15 -3.80 8.76
CA GLN A 19 -15.12 -2.78 8.51
C GLN A 19 -13.72 -3.37 8.36
N SER A 20 -13.39 -4.43 9.10
CA SER A 20 -12.10 -5.13 9.01
C SER A 20 -12.15 -6.38 8.14
N TYR A 21 -13.34 -6.78 7.68
CA TYR A 21 -13.50 -7.98 6.86
C TYR A 21 -12.95 -7.76 5.45
N PHE A 22 -11.91 -8.52 5.09
CA PHE A 22 -11.32 -8.53 3.78
C PHE A 22 -11.88 -9.68 2.94
N CYS A 23 -12.75 -9.34 1.98
CA CYS A 23 -13.52 -10.32 1.21
C CYS A 23 -12.63 -11.30 0.44
N LYS A 24 -11.51 -10.84 -0.16
CA LYS A 24 -10.63 -11.70 -0.97
C LYS A 24 -9.98 -12.82 -0.15
N LYS A 25 -9.51 -12.54 1.08
CA LYS A 25 -8.95 -13.58 1.99
C LYS A 25 -9.98 -14.18 2.95
N LYS A 26 -11.23 -13.72 2.92
CA LYS A 26 -12.33 -14.13 3.82
C LYS A 26 -11.96 -14.06 5.32
N LYS A 27 -11.16 -13.07 5.72
CA LYS A 27 -10.63 -12.91 7.10
C LYS A 27 -10.73 -11.45 7.56
N HIS A 28 -10.72 -11.23 8.88
CA HIS A 28 -10.57 -9.88 9.43
C HIS A 28 -9.09 -9.51 9.45
N THR A 29 -8.76 -8.36 8.88
CA THR A 29 -7.37 -7.91 8.78
C THR A 29 -7.22 -6.45 9.19
N ILE A 30 -6.01 -6.10 9.61
CA ILE A 30 -5.51 -4.73 9.62
C ILE A 30 -4.60 -4.58 8.42
N LYS A 31 -4.66 -3.42 7.78
CA LYS A 31 -3.80 -3.03 6.70
C LYS A 31 -2.74 -2.07 7.23
N THR A 32 -1.49 -2.42 6.99
CA THR A 32 -0.32 -1.67 7.39
C THR A 32 0.44 -1.25 6.15
N GLN A 33 0.52 0.05 5.92
CA GLN A 33 1.40 0.65 4.93
C GLN A 33 2.75 0.95 5.58
N VAL A 34 3.82 0.66 4.84
CA VAL A 34 5.19 0.95 5.24
C VAL A 34 5.87 1.72 4.11
N ILE A 35 6.57 2.79 4.47
CA ILE A 35 7.42 3.56 3.56
C ILE A 35 8.87 3.37 3.96
N ILE A 36 9.69 2.94 3.01
CA ILE A 36 11.08 2.55 3.23
C ILE A 36 12.00 3.38 2.34
N GLU A 37 13.11 3.83 2.89
CA GLU A 37 14.22 4.36 2.13
C GLU A 37 15.02 3.22 1.50
N GLN A 38 15.14 3.19 0.17
CA GLN A 38 15.73 2.05 -0.52
C GLN A 38 17.21 1.85 -0.19
N GLU A 39 17.98 2.93 -0.07
CA GLU A 39 19.43 2.88 0.15
C GLU A 39 19.77 2.48 1.58
N THR A 40 19.18 3.17 2.56
CA THR A 40 19.47 2.96 3.98
C THR A 40 18.66 1.82 4.59
N LYS A 41 17.64 1.32 3.89
CA LYS A 41 16.65 0.33 4.36
C LYS A 41 15.89 0.76 5.62
N LYS A 42 15.91 2.06 5.95
CA LYS A 42 15.18 2.59 7.10
C LYS A 42 13.69 2.70 6.81
N ILE A 43 12.89 2.38 7.82
CA ILE A 43 11.45 2.66 7.80
C ILE A 43 11.29 4.15 8.08
N ILE A 44 10.77 4.89 7.11
CA ILE A 44 10.53 6.33 7.21
C ILE A 44 9.20 6.58 7.93
N ALA A 45 8.17 5.83 7.54
CA ALA A 45 6.82 6.02 8.05
C ALA A 45 6.01 4.73 7.98
N THR A 46 5.05 4.60 8.89
CA THR A 46 4.03 3.55 8.88
C THR A 46 2.65 4.17 8.98
N SER A 47 1.65 3.50 8.43
CA SER A 47 0.26 3.94 8.50
C SER A 47 -0.66 2.75 8.57
N PHE A 48 -1.74 2.87 9.35
CA PHE A 48 -2.61 1.76 9.68
C PHE A 48 -4.05 2.05 9.28
N SER A 49 -4.77 1.02 8.86
CA SER A 49 -6.20 1.07 8.66
C SER A 49 -6.84 -0.31 8.78
N LEU A 50 -8.17 -0.35 8.78
CA LEU A 50 -8.90 -1.61 8.71
C LEU A 50 -8.75 -2.23 7.32
N GLY A 51 -8.67 -3.56 7.26
CA GLY A 51 -8.30 -4.32 6.08
C GLY A 51 -9.16 -4.13 4.82
N LYS A 52 -10.37 -3.60 4.94
CA LYS A 52 -11.25 -3.33 3.79
C LYS A 52 -10.73 -2.19 2.90
N LYS A 53 -9.91 -1.29 3.44
CA LYS A 53 -9.48 -0.08 2.73
C LYS A 53 -8.51 -0.39 1.59
N HIS A 54 -8.60 0.37 0.51
CA HIS A 54 -7.66 0.27 -0.62
C HIS A 54 -6.31 0.92 -0.29
N ASP A 55 -5.22 0.39 -0.85
CA ASP A 55 -3.84 0.82 -0.53
C ASP A 55 -3.62 2.29 -0.89
N TYR A 56 -4.07 2.71 -2.08
CA TYR A 56 -3.98 4.12 -2.48
C TYR A 56 -4.83 5.07 -1.62
N ALA A 57 -5.97 4.60 -1.10
CA ALA A 57 -6.78 5.43 -0.20
C ALA A 57 -6.10 5.60 1.17
N LEU A 58 -5.46 4.54 1.68
CA LEU A 58 -4.62 4.62 2.87
C LEU A 58 -3.46 5.62 2.69
N PHE A 59 -2.79 5.59 1.55
CA PHE A 59 -1.72 6.53 1.21
C PHE A 59 -2.17 7.99 1.17
N LYS A 60 -3.34 8.28 0.60
CA LYS A 60 -3.86 9.66 0.59
C LYS A 60 -4.17 10.17 2.00
N GLU A 61 -4.68 9.29 2.86
CA GLU A 61 -5.04 9.66 4.23
C GLU A 61 -3.84 9.73 5.17
N SER A 62 -2.75 9.00 4.89
CA SER A 62 -1.52 9.10 5.69
C SER A 62 -0.86 10.47 5.59
N LYS A 63 -1.15 11.24 4.52
CA LYS A 63 -0.69 12.63 4.31
C LYS A 63 0.83 12.78 4.51
N ILE A 64 1.58 11.74 4.19
CA ILE A 64 3.03 11.73 4.39
C ILE A 64 3.64 12.74 3.40
N PRO A 65 4.43 13.72 3.86
CA PRO A 65 5.05 14.69 2.99
C PRO A 65 6.15 14.00 2.17
N ILE A 66 5.89 13.84 0.88
CA ILE A 66 6.85 13.32 -0.09
C ILE A 66 7.18 14.45 -1.06
N LEU A 67 8.48 14.71 -1.24
CA LEU A 67 8.93 15.72 -2.19
C LEU A 67 8.58 15.26 -3.61
N LYS A 68 8.04 16.16 -4.44
CA LYS A 68 7.57 15.86 -5.81
C LYS A 68 8.62 15.24 -6.73
N ASN A 69 9.91 15.47 -6.43
CA ASN A 69 11.03 14.96 -7.21
C ASN A 69 11.53 13.59 -6.72
N THR A 70 11.07 13.10 -5.57
CA THR A 70 11.50 11.81 -5.01
C THR A 70 10.99 10.66 -5.85
N LYS A 71 11.88 9.76 -6.27
CA LYS A 71 11.47 8.55 -6.99
C LYS A 71 10.68 7.63 -6.06
N LEU A 72 9.45 7.32 -6.43
CA LEU A 72 8.57 6.36 -5.76
C LEU A 72 8.58 5.03 -6.50
N ILE A 73 8.74 3.94 -5.77
CA ILE A 73 8.60 2.57 -6.27
C ILE A 73 7.43 1.96 -5.50
N VAL A 74 6.37 1.61 -6.23
CA VAL A 74 5.11 1.16 -5.64
C VAL A 74 4.56 -0.02 -6.43
N ASP A 75 3.68 -0.81 -5.81
CA ASP A 75 2.98 -1.88 -6.48
C ASP A 75 1.80 -1.38 -7.35
N SER A 76 1.11 -2.29 -8.03
CA SER A 76 -0.05 -1.95 -8.87
C SER A 76 -1.29 -1.51 -8.06
N GLY A 77 -1.34 -1.78 -6.75
CA GLY A 77 -2.36 -1.28 -5.84
C GLY A 77 -2.33 0.24 -5.65
N TYR A 78 -1.28 0.91 -6.11
CA TYR A 78 -1.16 2.38 -6.13
C TYR A 78 -1.46 3.00 -7.50
N GLN A 79 -2.13 2.28 -8.39
CA GLN A 79 -2.50 2.82 -9.70
C GLN A 79 -3.26 4.16 -9.57
N GLY A 80 -2.79 5.16 -10.32
CA GLY A 80 -3.32 6.53 -10.28
C GLY A 80 -2.49 7.51 -9.45
N ILE A 81 -1.49 7.06 -8.70
CA ILE A 81 -0.54 7.95 -7.99
C ILE A 81 0.26 8.85 -8.96
N GLN A 82 0.51 8.37 -10.19
CA GLN A 82 1.19 9.11 -11.26
C GLN A 82 0.49 10.43 -11.63
N LYS A 83 -0.82 10.57 -11.35
CA LYS A 83 -1.57 11.82 -11.58
C LYS A 83 -1.16 12.92 -10.60
N ASN A 84 -0.67 12.54 -9.42
CA ASN A 84 -0.32 13.45 -8.33
C ASN A 84 1.20 13.56 -8.13
N HIS A 85 1.97 12.61 -8.68
CA HIS A 85 3.41 12.52 -8.50
C HIS A 85 4.08 12.03 -9.79
N ASN A 86 5.01 12.80 -10.36
CA ASN A 86 5.58 12.52 -11.68
C ASN A 86 6.60 11.36 -11.65
N ASN A 87 7.43 11.29 -10.60
CA ASN A 87 8.52 10.32 -10.50
C ASN A 87 8.07 8.99 -9.84
N VAL A 88 7.20 8.23 -10.51
CA VAL A 88 6.69 6.95 -9.99
C VAL A 88 7.00 5.78 -10.92
N LEU A 89 7.62 4.75 -10.37
CA LEU A 89 7.84 3.46 -11.01
C LEU A 89 6.85 2.42 -10.45
N ILE A 90 5.99 1.89 -11.33
CA ILE A 90 5.12 0.74 -11.05
C ILE A 90 5.65 -0.44 -11.87
N PRO A 91 6.20 -1.49 -11.25
CA PRO A 91 6.72 -2.65 -11.98
C PRO A 91 5.60 -3.35 -12.76
N THR A 92 5.84 -3.62 -14.05
CA THR A 92 4.94 -4.41 -14.87
C THR A 92 5.32 -5.89 -14.80
N LYS A 93 4.30 -6.77 -14.83
CA LYS A 93 4.54 -8.20 -14.91
C LYS A 93 5.22 -8.52 -16.24
N LYS A 94 6.28 -9.34 -16.21
CA LYS A 94 6.92 -9.83 -17.44
C LYS A 94 5.89 -10.53 -18.33
N THR A 95 5.88 -10.21 -19.61
CA THR A 95 5.08 -10.91 -20.62
C THR A 95 5.64 -12.31 -20.85
N LYS A 96 4.78 -13.30 -21.12
CA LYS A 96 5.24 -14.63 -21.56
C LYS A 96 5.86 -14.46 -22.96
N LYS A 97 7.09 -14.94 -23.16
CA LYS A 97 7.65 -15.09 -24.49
C LYS A 97 6.86 -16.17 -25.22
N THR A 98 6.22 -15.82 -26.32
CA THR A 98 5.73 -16.80 -27.30
C THR A 98 6.97 -17.28 -28.07
N LEU A 99 7.27 -18.58 -27.99
CA LEU A 99 8.27 -19.24 -28.83
C LEU A 99 7.65 -19.55 -30.19
#